data_AF-A0A8X8GYQ7-F1
#
_entry.id   AF-A0A8X8GYQ7-F1
#
_cell.length_a   1.000
_cell.length_b   1.000
_cell.length_c   1.000
_cell.angle_alpha   90.00
_cell.angle_beta   90.00
_cell.angle_gamma   90.00
#
_symmetry.space_group_name_H-M   'P 1'
#
loop_
_entity.id
_entity.type
_entity.pdbx_description
1 polymer ?
#
loop_
_entity_poly.entity_id
_entity_poly.type
_entity_poly.pdbx_seq_one_letter_code
_entity_poly.pdbx_strand_id
1 'polypeptide(L)'
;MTSVAVNIHHALTKKGDNHTSDSVARLIAEAQAELARVAETVAEDERLLADILTPEDQEAAIEQRLNASRLLHARLSGAMPRLEALRDQITLRERDAAQKAWYQRLVKRRDVIGKQLAEWLDTLPAVANALHEAVQLAQEAQHFNVKPPPSVLVNPKDRMVSNYDFLPPIVADFVLNNTKLVSADGTILFAPVDARAGSNANPAPRPRIVEPNLTAEEEESLQYAIEMREGAKRRLQAFQQTAAVQGVSVEQVASWQCMNEGGLKDLQDTAAGYKVLEAKTALVSADRAMADQSKKATS
;
A
#
# COMPACT_ATOMS: atom_id res chain seq x y z
N MET A 1 -23.15 51.11 -18.18
CA MET A 1 -22.82 49.78 -18.73
C MET A 1 -22.53 48.87 -17.54
N THR A 2 -23.20 47.71 -17.46
CA THR A 2 -23.02 46.77 -16.35
C THR A 2 -21.60 46.18 -16.36
N SER A 3 -21.06 45.87 -15.17
CA SER A 3 -19.75 45.22 -14.98
C SER A 3 -19.56 44.00 -15.91
N VAL A 4 -20.62 43.21 -16.08
CA VAL A 4 -20.67 42.01 -16.92
C VAL A 4 -20.41 42.32 -18.40
N ALA A 5 -20.99 43.38 -18.96
CA ALA A 5 -20.78 43.74 -20.36
C ALA A 5 -19.33 44.15 -20.67
N VAL A 6 -18.65 44.78 -19.71
CA VAL A 6 -17.22 45.15 -19.82
C VAL A 6 -16.34 43.90 -19.75
N ASN A 7 -16.65 42.97 -18.85
CA ASN A 7 -15.92 41.70 -18.72
C ASN A 7 -16.07 40.82 -19.96
N ILE A 8 -17.27 40.74 -20.53
CA ILE A 8 -17.53 40.04 -21.80
C ILE A 8 -16.72 40.66 -22.93
N HIS A 9 -16.73 41.99 -23.04
CA HIS A 9 -15.96 42.68 -24.07
C HIS A 9 -14.46 42.41 -23.95
N HIS A 10 -13.91 42.43 -22.73
CA HIS A 10 -12.50 42.14 -22.48
C HIS A 10 -12.14 40.69 -22.83
N ALA A 11 -12.97 39.73 -22.42
CA ALA A 11 -12.80 38.31 -22.75
C ALA A 11 -12.85 38.02 -24.26
N LEU A 12 -13.65 38.77 -25.02
CA LEU A 12 -13.77 38.62 -26.47
C LEU A 12 -12.71 39.39 -27.27
N THR A 13 -12.09 40.44 -26.72
CA THR A 13 -11.14 41.31 -27.44
C THR A 13 -9.68 41.05 -27.09
N LYS A 14 -9.37 40.74 -25.83
CA LYS A 14 -8.02 40.29 -25.48
C LYS A 14 -7.90 38.84 -25.92
N LYS A 15 -6.92 38.57 -26.81
CA LYS A 15 -6.52 37.21 -27.17
C LYS A 15 -6.49 36.38 -25.90
N GLY A 16 -7.31 35.32 -25.86
CA GLY A 16 -7.73 34.58 -24.66
C GLY A 16 -6.64 33.81 -23.93
N ASP A 17 -5.44 34.37 -23.80
CA ASP A 17 -4.26 33.75 -23.21
C ASP A 17 -4.29 33.79 -21.67
N ASN A 18 -5.15 34.61 -21.07
CA ASN A 18 -5.30 34.72 -19.60
C ASN A 18 -6.60 34.12 -19.06
N HIS A 19 -7.46 33.57 -19.92
CA HIS A 19 -8.74 33.00 -19.49
C HIS A 19 -8.67 31.48 -19.49
N THR A 20 -8.98 30.87 -18.35
CA THR A 20 -9.22 29.42 -18.26
C THR A 20 -10.64 29.07 -18.69
N SER A 21 -10.88 27.81 -19.07
CA SER A 21 -12.23 27.34 -19.42
C SER A 21 -13.25 27.63 -18.32
N ASP A 22 -12.88 27.43 -17.06
CA ASP A 22 -13.69 27.75 -15.88
C ASP A 22 -14.02 29.24 -15.77
N SER A 23 -13.06 30.12 -16.06
CA SER A 23 -13.30 31.57 -16.00
C SER A 23 -14.32 32.02 -17.04
N VAL A 24 -14.28 31.45 -18.25
CA VAL A 24 -15.25 31.76 -19.30
C VAL A 24 -16.60 31.13 -18.98
N ALA A 25 -16.65 29.93 -18.40
CA ALA A 25 -17.89 29.30 -17.96
C ALA A 25 -18.62 30.14 -16.90
N ARG A 26 -17.89 30.74 -15.96
CA ARG A 26 -18.45 31.69 -14.99
C ARG A 26 -19.02 32.94 -15.67
N LEU A 27 -18.28 33.52 -16.60
CA LEU A 27 -18.75 34.68 -17.37
C LEU A 27 -20.01 34.36 -18.18
N ILE A 28 -20.12 33.16 -18.75
CA ILE A 28 -21.34 32.69 -19.44
C ILE A 28 -22.51 32.62 -18.46
N ALA A 29 -22.31 32.05 -17.27
CA ALA A 29 -23.36 31.96 -16.26
C ALA A 29 -23.80 33.35 -15.76
N GLU A 30 -22.86 34.27 -15.53
CA GLU A 30 -23.15 35.66 -15.17
C GLU A 30 -23.91 36.38 -16.30
N ALA A 31 -23.51 36.17 -17.55
CA ALA A 31 -24.19 36.74 -18.71
C ALA A 31 -25.62 36.20 -18.87
N GLN A 32 -25.84 34.90 -18.62
CA GLN A 32 -27.18 34.29 -18.64
C GLN A 32 -28.08 34.85 -17.54
N ALA A 33 -27.54 35.01 -16.32
CA ALA A 33 -28.27 35.58 -15.20
C ALA A 33 -28.65 37.04 -15.47
N GLU A 34 -27.74 37.85 -16.02
CA GLU A 34 -28.04 39.23 -16.42
C GLU A 34 -29.02 39.30 -17.58
N LEU A 35 -28.95 38.38 -18.55
CA LEU A 35 -29.92 38.32 -19.65
C LEU A 35 -31.34 38.04 -19.13
N ALA A 36 -31.48 37.10 -18.18
CA ALA A 36 -32.76 36.80 -17.55
C ALA A 36 -33.32 38.00 -16.77
N ARG A 37 -32.48 38.69 -15.98
CA ARG A 37 -32.88 39.92 -15.26
C ARG A 37 -33.34 41.01 -16.21
N VAL A 38 -32.60 41.23 -17.29
CA VAL A 38 -32.93 42.27 -18.26
C VAL A 38 -34.23 41.94 -18.98
N ALA A 39 -34.46 40.66 -19.31
CA ALA A 39 -35.73 40.23 -19.89
C ALA A 39 -36.93 40.50 -18.97
N GLU A 40 -36.77 40.29 -17.66
CA GLU A 40 -37.78 40.64 -16.65
C GLU A 40 -38.04 42.15 -16.61
N THR A 41 -36.98 42.99 -16.57
CA THR A 41 -37.15 44.45 -16.59
C THR A 41 -37.81 44.96 -17.87
N VAL A 42 -37.55 44.33 -19.02
CA VAL A 42 -38.21 44.66 -20.29
C VAL A 42 -39.69 44.32 -20.21
N ALA A 43 -40.05 43.15 -19.67
CA ALA A 43 -41.44 42.75 -19.50
C ALA A 43 -42.20 43.64 -18.51
N GLU A 44 -41.54 44.10 -17.44
CA GLU A 44 -42.11 45.06 -16.48
C GLU A 44 -42.34 46.43 -17.12
N ASP A 45 -41.34 46.98 -17.83
CA ASP A 45 -41.45 48.28 -18.48
C ASP A 45 -42.48 48.27 -19.63
N GLU A 46 -42.63 47.14 -20.35
CA GLU A 46 -43.71 46.94 -21.34
C GLU A 46 -45.10 46.90 -20.71
N ARG A 47 -45.23 46.32 -19.50
CA ARG A 47 -46.50 46.33 -18.76
C ARG A 47 -46.88 47.72 -18.28
N LEU A 48 -45.92 48.49 -17.79
CA LEU A 48 -46.14 49.87 -17.34
C LEU A 48 -46.57 50.78 -18.49
N LEU A 49 -46.00 50.62 -19.69
CA LEU A 49 -46.46 51.37 -20.87
C LEU A 49 -47.83 50.94 -21.39
N ALA A 50 -48.25 49.69 -21.12
CA ALA A 50 -49.57 49.20 -21.49
C ALA A 50 -50.67 49.59 -20.49
N ASP A 51 -50.31 50.09 -19.30
CA ASP A 51 -51.25 50.53 -18.28
C ASP A 51 -51.80 51.93 -18.61
N ILE A 52 -53.12 52.07 -18.57
CA ILE A 52 -53.85 53.29 -18.97
C ILE A 52 -53.68 54.40 -17.92
N LEU A 53 -53.24 54.04 -16.71
CA LEU A 53 -53.06 54.95 -15.57
C LEU A 53 -51.68 55.62 -15.53
N THR A 54 -50.79 55.31 -16.48
CA THR A 54 -49.42 55.82 -16.50
C THR A 54 -49.41 57.31 -16.90
N PRO A 55 -48.80 58.21 -16.09
CA PRO A 55 -48.75 59.63 -16.44
C PRO A 55 -47.88 59.88 -17.68
N GLU A 56 -48.31 60.76 -18.58
CA GLU A 56 -47.57 61.14 -19.81
C GLU A 56 -46.11 61.59 -19.52
N ASP A 57 -45.88 62.27 -18.39
CA ASP A 57 -44.54 62.69 -17.95
C ASP A 57 -43.60 61.51 -17.59
N GLN A 58 -44.18 60.34 -17.26
CA GLN A 58 -43.44 59.12 -16.92
C GLN A 58 -43.26 58.19 -18.13
N GLU A 59 -44.15 58.25 -19.12
CA GLU A 59 -44.07 57.43 -20.33
C GLU A 59 -42.74 57.61 -21.06
N ALA A 60 -42.30 58.86 -21.29
CA ALA A 60 -41.03 59.14 -21.96
C ALA A 60 -39.82 58.57 -21.21
N ALA A 61 -39.85 58.57 -19.87
CA ALA A 61 -38.79 57.98 -19.05
C ALA A 61 -38.79 56.45 -19.11
N ILE A 62 -39.98 55.83 -19.14
CA ILE A 62 -40.13 54.38 -19.27
C ILE A 62 -39.72 53.91 -20.68
N GLU A 63 -40.06 54.63 -21.73
CA GLU A 63 -39.62 54.33 -23.11
C GLU A 63 -38.09 54.38 -23.25
N GLN A 64 -37.45 55.40 -22.66
CA GLN A 64 -35.99 55.50 -22.67
C GLN A 64 -35.33 54.32 -21.94
N ARG A 65 -35.89 53.92 -20.79
CA ARG A 65 -35.42 52.74 -20.04
C ARG A 65 -35.61 51.45 -20.82
N LEU A 66 -36.79 51.26 -21.41
CA LEU A 66 -37.12 50.09 -22.23
C LEU A 66 -36.15 49.95 -23.42
N ASN A 67 -35.89 51.05 -24.12
CA ASN A 67 -34.95 51.08 -25.25
C ASN A 67 -33.52 50.73 -24.80
N ALA A 68 -33.08 51.24 -23.64
CA ALA A 68 -31.78 50.90 -23.07
C ALA A 68 -31.68 49.42 -22.70
N SER A 69 -32.72 48.85 -22.07
CA SER A 69 -32.79 47.45 -21.68
C SER A 69 -32.85 46.51 -22.88
N ARG A 70 -33.63 46.83 -23.92
CA ARG A 70 -33.68 46.07 -25.18
C ARG A 70 -32.32 46.05 -25.89
N LEU A 71 -31.64 47.19 -25.93
CA LEU A 71 -30.32 47.30 -26.54
C LEU A 71 -29.26 46.52 -25.76
N LEU A 72 -29.34 46.51 -24.43
CA LEU A 72 -28.48 45.68 -23.58
C LEU A 72 -28.77 44.19 -23.79
N HIS A 73 -30.04 43.79 -23.82
CA HIS A 73 -30.47 42.41 -24.09
C HIS A 73 -29.94 41.91 -25.43
N ALA A 74 -30.08 42.70 -26.51
CA ALA A 74 -29.58 42.36 -27.84
C ALA A 74 -28.04 42.22 -27.88
N ARG A 75 -27.32 43.03 -27.12
CA ARG A 75 -25.86 42.93 -27.00
C ARG A 75 -25.42 41.68 -26.26
N LEU A 76 -26.06 41.36 -25.13
CA LEU A 76 -25.75 40.16 -24.37
C LEU A 76 -26.09 38.90 -25.18
N SER A 77 -27.28 38.83 -25.78
CA SER A 77 -27.70 37.67 -26.59
C SER A 77 -26.78 37.44 -27.80
N GLY A 78 -26.30 38.50 -28.45
CA GLY A 78 -25.33 38.39 -29.54
C GLY A 78 -23.92 37.98 -29.08
N ALA A 79 -23.55 38.26 -27.83
CA ALA A 79 -22.24 37.91 -27.27
C ALA A 79 -22.19 36.46 -26.75
N MET A 80 -23.31 35.90 -26.28
CA MET A 80 -23.43 34.53 -25.77
C MET A 80 -22.80 33.45 -26.68
N PRO A 81 -23.18 33.32 -27.97
CA PRO A 81 -22.60 32.28 -28.82
C PRO A 81 -21.09 32.45 -29.04
N ARG A 82 -20.59 33.70 -28.96
CA ARG A 82 -19.14 33.97 -29.08
C ARG A 82 -18.38 33.54 -27.83
N LEU A 83 -18.98 33.70 -26.65
CA LEU A 83 -18.39 33.23 -25.39
C LEU A 83 -18.39 31.70 -25.32
N GLU A 84 -19.45 31.05 -25.79
CA GLU A 84 -19.52 29.59 -25.89
C GLU A 84 -18.45 29.05 -26.85
N ALA A 85 -18.32 29.65 -28.04
CA ALA A 85 -17.26 29.29 -28.98
C ALA A 85 -15.85 29.52 -28.39
N LEU A 86 -15.65 30.61 -27.62
CA LEU A 86 -14.39 30.87 -26.92
C LEU A 86 -14.10 29.78 -25.87
N ARG A 87 -15.10 29.40 -25.07
CA ARG A 87 -15.00 28.32 -24.09
C ARG A 87 -14.61 27.00 -24.76
N ASP A 88 -15.26 26.65 -25.86
CA ASP A 88 -14.98 25.41 -26.59
C ASP A 88 -13.56 25.40 -27.17
N GLN A 89 -13.09 26.55 -27.68
CA GLN A 89 -11.70 26.66 -28.12
C GLN A 89 -10.69 26.51 -26.98
N ILE A 90 -10.97 27.09 -25.81
CA ILE A 90 -10.09 26.98 -24.65
C ILE A 90 -10.09 25.55 -24.11
N THR A 91 -11.25 24.90 -24.00
CA THR A 91 -11.34 23.52 -23.52
C THR A 91 -10.60 22.54 -24.44
N LEU A 92 -10.68 22.73 -25.77
CA LEU A 92 -9.90 21.95 -26.72
C LEU A 92 -8.39 22.15 -26.53
N ARG A 93 -7.94 23.39 -26.36
CA ARG A 93 -6.52 23.69 -26.09
C ARG A 93 -6.03 23.09 -24.78
N GLU A 94 -6.81 23.21 -23.71
CA GLU A 94 -6.49 22.63 -22.39
C GLU A 94 -6.42 21.09 -22.47
N ARG A 95 -7.37 20.46 -23.16
CA ARG A 95 -7.37 19.01 -23.39
C ARG A 95 -6.14 18.56 -24.17
N ASP A 96 -5.81 19.22 -25.26
CA ASP A 96 -4.67 18.86 -26.10
C ASP A 96 -3.34 19.08 -25.35
N ALA A 97 -3.25 20.13 -24.53
CA ALA A 97 -2.11 20.36 -23.64
C ALA A 97 -1.98 19.26 -22.57
N ALA A 98 -3.08 18.86 -21.95
CA ALA A 98 -3.12 17.77 -20.98
C ALA A 98 -2.71 16.43 -21.61
N GLN A 99 -3.20 16.13 -22.82
CA GLN A 99 -2.83 14.93 -23.58
C GLN A 99 -1.34 14.91 -23.93
N LYS A 100 -0.77 16.03 -24.38
CA LYS A 100 0.67 16.16 -24.64
C LYS A 100 1.49 15.93 -23.38
N ALA A 101 1.09 16.54 -22.26
CA ALA A 101 1.77 16.37 -20.98
C ALA A 101 1.71 14.92 -20.49
N TRP A 102 0.55 14.27 -20.62
CA TRP A 102 0.37 12.86 -20.27
C TRP A 102 1.25 11.95 -21.14
N TYR A 103 1.25 12.15 -22.46
CA TYR A 103 2.10 11.41 -23.39
C TYR A 103 3.58 11.54 -23.05
N GLN A 104 4.06 12.75 -22.75
CA GLN A 104 5.45 12.97 -22.34
C GLN A 104 5.80 12.22 -21.05
N ARG A 105 4.91 12.18 -20.06
CA ARG A 105 5.12 11.39 -18.84
C ARG A 105 5.17 9.90 -19.13
N LEU A 106 4.30 9.42 -20.02
CA LEU A 106 4.26 8.01 -20.42
C LEU A 106 5.54 7.60 -21.13
N VAL A 107 6.03 8.40 -22.09
CA VAL A 107 7.30 8.15 -22.78
C VAL A 107 8.47 8.11 -21.79
N LYS A 108 8.57 9.09 -20.88
CA LYS A 108 9.60 9.09 -19.84
C LYS A 108 9.53 7.84 -18.96
N ARG A 109 8.33 7.43 -18.53
CA ARG A 109 8.14 6.23 -17.71
C ARG A 109 8.51 4.97 -18.48
N ARG A 110 8.13 4.87 -19.75
CA ARG A 110 8.51 3.77 -20.64
C ARG A 110 10.02 3.66 -20.76
N ASP A 111 10.72 4.78 -20.95
CA ASP A 111 12.17 4.78 -21.11
C ASP A 111 12.89 4.40 -19.81
N VAL A 112 12.37 4.82 -18.64
CA VAL A 112 12.88 4.37 -17.33
C VAL A 112 12.69 2.87 -17.13
N ILE A 113 11.49 2.36 -17.39
CA ILE A 113 11.20 0.91 -17.28
C ILE A 113 12.05 0.12 -18.27
N GLY A 114 12.23 0.63 -19.50
CA GLY A 114 13.08 0.01 -20.52
C GLY A 114 14.53 -0.13 -20.05
N LYS A 115 15.07 0.89 -19.37
CA LYS A 115 16.43 0.82 -18.77
C LYS A 115 16.49 -0.19 -17.64
N GLN A 116 15.53 -0.17 -16.71
CA GLN A 116 15.47 -1.13 -15.60
C GLN A 116 15.36 -2.58 -16.09
N LEU A 117 14.57 -2.81 -17.15
CA LEU A 117 14.43 -4.13 -17.74
C LEU A 117 15.72 -4.57 -18.44
N ALA A 118 16.42 -3.67 -19.12
CA ALA A 118 17.73 -3.96 -19.69
C ALA A 118 18.76 -4.32 -18.60
N GLU A 119 18.84 -3.53 -17.53
CA GLU A 119 19.71 -3.82 -16.38
C GLU A 119 19.39 -5.19 -15.74
N TRP A 120 18.10 -5.50 -15.59
CA TRP A 120 17.68 -6.80 -15.05
C TRP A 120 18.08 -7.95 -15.97
N LEU A 121 17.88 -7.81 -17.28
CA LEU A 121 18.31 -8.79 -18.28
C LEU A 121 19.83 -8.99 -18.27
N ASP A 122 20.61 -7.93 -18.05
CA ASP A 122 22.07 -8.01 -17.92
C ASP A 122 22.50 -8.76 -16.63
N THR A 123 21.70 -8.69 -15.56
CA THR A 123 21.98 -9.43 -14.31
C THR A 123 21.52 -10.89 -14.33
N LEU A 124 20.62 -11.28 -15.22
CA LEU A 124 20.08 -12.65 -15.30
C LEU A 124 21.16 -13.74 -15.43
N PRO A 125 22.19 -13.60 -16.29
CA PRO A 125 23.24 -14.62 -16.39
C PRO A 125 23.98 -14.83 -15.08
N ALA A 126 24.23 -13.77 -14.31
CA ALA A 126 24.89 -13.89 -13.00
C ALA A 126 24.02 -14.65 -11.99
N VAL A 127 22.71 -14.38 -11.97
CA VAL A 127 21.76 -15.11 -11.12
C VAL A 127 21.66 -16.58 -11.56
N ALA A 128 21.61 -16.85 -12.87
CA ALA A 128 21.57 -18.20 -13.41
C ALA A 128 22.82 -19.00 -13.03
N ASN A 129 24.00 -18.39 -13.12
CA ASN A 129 25.26 -19.01 -12.70
C ASN A 129 25.27 -19.31 -11.20
N ALA A 130 24.85 -18.35 -10.36
CA ALA A 130 24.78 -18.55 -8.91
C ALA A 130 23.81 -19.67 -8.51
N LEU A 131 22.66 -19.77 -9.19
CA LEU A 131 21.72 -20.88 -8.99
C LEU A 131 22.31 -22.22 -9.45
N HIS A 132 23.02 -22.24 -10.59
CA HIS A 132 23.68 -23.45 -11.06
C HIS A 132 24.75 -23.94 -10.07
N GLU A 133 25.59 -23.04 -9.57
CA GLU A 133 26.60 -23.33 -8.54
C GLU A 133 25.95 -23.82 -7.24
N ALA A 134 24.86 -23.20 -6.79
CA ALA A 134 24.13 -23.65 -5.60
C ALA A 134 23.58 -25.08 -5.75
N VAL A 135 23.08 -25.44 -6.93
CA VAL A 135 22.62 -26.82 -7.22
C VAL A 135 23.78 -27.81 -7.21
N GLN A 136 24.93 -27.45 -7.81
CA GLN A 136 26.14 -28.29 -7.76
C GLN A 136 26.58 -28.52 -6.32
N LEU A 137 26.69 -27.46 -5.52
CA LEU A 137 27.06 -27.54 -4.10
C LEU A 137 26.06 -28.37 -3.29
N ALA A 138 24.76 -28.28 -3.59
CA ALA A 138 23.74 -29.10 -2.92
C ALA A 138 23.89 -30.59 -3.26
N GLN A 139 24.22 -30.93 -4.51
CA GLN A 139 24.53 -32.30 -4.92
C GLN A 139 25.80 -32.81 -4.23
N GLU A 140 26.84 -31.99 -4.17
CA GLU A 140 28.07 -32.30 -3.44
C GLU A 140 27.79 -32.52 -1.94
N ALA A 141 26.96 -31.68 -1.32
CA ALA A 141 26.56 -31.82 0.08
C ALA A 141 25.74 -33.09 0.36
N GLN A 142 24.95 -33.58 -0.60
CA GLN A 142 24.20 -34.84 -0.45
C GLN A 142 25.13 -36.04 -0.26
N HIS A 143 26.32 -36.05 -0.88
CA HIS A 143 27.30 -37.10 -0.66
C HIS A 143 27.75 -37.20 0.81
N PHE A 144 27.72 -36.09 1.56
CA PHE A 144 28.09 -36.07 2.98
C PHE A 144 26.92 -36.35 3.94
N ASN A 145 25.69 -36.09 3.52
CA ASN A 145 24.50 -36.20 4.40
C ASN A 145 23.81 -37.57 4.35
N VAL A 146 24.13 -38.42 3.38
CA VAL A 146 23.61 -39.79 3.32
C VAL A 146 24.48 -40.70 4.18
N LYS A 147 23.96 -41.15 5.33
CA LYS A 147 24.62 -42.20 6.11
C LYS A 147 24.76 -43.47 5.25
N PRO A 148 25.97 -44.02 5.07
CA PRO A 148 26.11 -45.28 4.37
C PRO A 148 25.35 -46.38 5.13
N PRO A 149 24.69 -47.32 4.42
CA PRO A 149 24.06 -48.47 5.07
C PRO A 149 25.11 -49.24 5.90
N PRO A 150 24.72 -49.84 7.04
CA PRO A 150 25.65 -50.47 7.99
C PRO A 150 26.45 -51.66 7.42
N SER A 151 26.24 -52.05 6.16
CA SER A 151 26.93 -53.14 5.46
C SER A 151 27.84 -52.70 4.31
N VAL A 152 27.97 -51.39 4.03
CA VAL A 152 28.77 -50.89 2.91
C VAL A 152 30.19 -50.51 3.38
N LEU A 153 31.20 -51.12 2.76
CA LEU A 153 32.61 -50.76 2.96
C LEU A 153 32.84 -49.31 2.50
N VAL A 154 33.07 -48.41 3.45
CA VAL A 154 33.40 -47.01 3.19
C VAL A 154 34.88 -46.91 2.81
N ASN A 155 35.21 -46.13 1.79
CA ASN A 155 36.60 -45.94 1.36
C ASN A 155 37.37 -45.19 2.45
N PRO A 156 38.51 -45.70 2.98
CA PRO A 156 39.26 -45.04 4.04
C PRO A 156 39.91 -43.70 3.62
N LYS A 157 39.94 -43.40 2.31
CA LYS A 157 40.38 -42.08 1.79
C LYS A 157 39.26 -41.04 1.74
N ASP A 158 38.07 -41.39 2.19
CA ASP A 158 36.93 -40.48 2.28
C ASP A 158 37.14 -39.50 3.46
N ARG A 159 36.96 -38.20 3.22
CA ARG A 159 37.32 -37.13 4.17
C ARG A 159 36.53 -37.20 5.49
N MET A 160 35.43 -37.94 5.54
CA MET A 160 34.63 -38.14 6.77
C MET A 160 35.23 -39.19 7.73
N VAL A 161 36.14 -40.04 7.26
CA VAL A 161 36.74 -41.12 8.06
C VAL A 161 38.11 -40.70 8.65
N SER A 162 38.80 -39.72 8.05
CA SER A 162 40.15 -39.32 8.45
C SER A 162 40.24 -38.45 9.71
N ASN A 163 39.12 -38.12 10.38
CA ASN A 163 39.09 -37.21 11.54
C ASN A 163 38.78 -37.89 12.89
N TYR A 164 38.61 -39.21 12.93
CA TYR A 164 38.36 -39.94 14.19
C TYR A 164 39.52 -40.90 14.48
N ASP A 165 40.41 -40.53 15.40
CA ASP A 165 41.59 -41.32 15.78
C ASP A 165 41.26 -42.61 16.57
N PHE A 166 40.02 -42.82 17.00
CA PHE A 166 39.62 -44.02 17.75
C PHE A 166 38.18 -44.43 17.43
N LEU A 167 38.02 -45.46 16.61
CA LEU A 167 36.82 -46.30 16.63
C LEU A 167 37.25 -47.73 17.00
N PRO A 168 36.86 -48.25 18.17
CA PRO A 168 37.12 -49.65 18.50
C PRO A 168 36.28 -50.56 17.58
N PRO A 169 36.74 -51.79 17.29
CA PRO A 169 36.00 -52.73 16.45
C PRO A 169 34.66 -53.08 17.11
N ILE A 170 33.57 -52.90 16.37
CA ILE A 170 32.20 -53.20 16.81
C ILE A 170 32.06 -54.72 16.94
N VAL A 171 31.91 -55.19 18.18
CA VAL A 171 31.52 -56.58 18.50
C VAL A 171 30.00 -56.68 18.42
N ALA A 172 29.49 -57.72 17.77
CA ALA A 172 28.08 -57.88 17.43
C ALA A 172 27.10 -57.88 18.63
N ASP A 173 25.95 -57.24 18.43
CA ASP A 173 24.89 -56.91 19.40
C ASP A 173 24.27 -58.06 20.24
N PHE A 174 24.63 -59.32 20.00
CA PHE A 174 24.00 -60.44 20.70
C PHE A 174 24.53 -60.65 22.13
N VAL A 175 25.75 -60.19 22.43
CA VAL A 175 26.40 -60.46 23.73
C VAL A 175 25.95 -59.49 24.85
N LEU A 176 25.33 -58.36 24.51
CA LEU A 176 25.04 -57.27 25.46
C LEU A 176 23.68 -57.37 26.15
N ASN A 177 22.78 -58.26 25.72
CA ASN A 177 21.38 -58.25 26.20
C ASN A 177 21.15 -58.78 27.63
N ASN A 178 22.17 -59.27 28.35
CA ASN A 178 22.01 -59.76 29.72
C ASN A 178 23.18 -59.46 30.68
N THR A 179 24.11 -58.57 30.30
CA THR A 179 25.29 -58.27 31.12
C THR A 179 25.25 -56.85 31.65
N LYS A 180 25.32 -56.69 32.98
CA LYS A 180 25.53 -55.38 33.62
C LYS A 180 27.02 -55.05 33.58
N LEU A 181 27.36 -53.88 33.06
CA LEU A 181 28.72 -53.35 33.13
C LEU A 181 28.86 -52.51 34.40
N VAL A 182 29.77 -52.94 35.27
CA VAL A 182 30.06 -52.32 36.57
C VAL A 182 31.51 -51.86 36.56
N SER A 183 31.76 -50.64 37.01
CA SER A 183 33.12 -50.12 37.27
C SER A 183 33.83 -50.95 38.34
N ALA A 184 35.16 -50.87 38.40
CA ALA A 184 35.97 -51.49 39.46
C ALA A 184 35.57 -51.02 40.88
N ASP A 185 34.91 -49.86 40.98
CA ASP A 185 34.46 -49.23 42.23
C ASP A 185 33.01 -49.59 42.61
N GLY A 186 32.37 -50.49 41.87
CA GLY A 186 31.02 -51.00 42.14
C GLY A 186 29.86 -50.19 41.57
N THR A 187 30.11 -49.12 40.82
CA THR A 187 29.09 -48.31 40.15
C THR A 187 28.62 -48.93 38.83
N ILE A 188 27.30 -49.06 38.64
CA ILE A 188 26.70 -49.60 37.41
C ILE A 188 26.77 -48.52 36.33
N LEU A 189 27.51 -48.79 35.25
CA LEU A 189 27.67 -47.86 34.13
C LEU A 189 26.61 -48.07 33.04
N PHE A 190 26.03 -49.27 32.97
CA PHE A 190 24.95 -49.57 32.03
C PHE A 190 24.02 -50.67 32.59
N ALA A 191 22.71 -50.42 32.52
CA ALA A 191 21.66 -51.42 32.74
C ALA A 191 20.61 -51.28 31.64
N PRO A 192 20.14 -52.38 31.04
CA PRO A 192 19.11 -52.32 30.01
C PRO A 192 17.78 -51.85 30.61
N VAL A 193 17.14 -50.89 29.95
CA VAL A 193 15.78 -50.43 30.26
C VAL A 193 14.80 -51.42 29.63
N ASP A 194 13.88 -51.97 30.42
CA ASP A 194 12.87 -52.92 29.95
C ASP A 194 12.10 -52.38 28.74
N ALA A 195 12.18 -53.10 27.63
CA ALA A 195 11.49 -52.82 26.37
C ALA A 195 9.98 -53.15 26.43
N ARG A 196 9.25 -52.56 27.39
CA ARG A 196 7.78 -52.58 27.45
C ARG A 196 7.10 -51.20 27.43
N ALA A 197 7.86 -50.11 27.30
CA ALA A 197 7.29 -48.79 27.03
C ALA A 197 7.17 -48.56 25.52
N GLY A 198 6.06 -49.01 24.95
CA GLY A 198 5.71 -48.76 23.55
C GLY A 198 5.56 -47.26 23.26
N SER A 199 6.09 -46.88 22.09
CA SER A 199 5.53 -45.90 21.14
C SER A 199 4.39 -45.04 21.69
N ASN A 200 4.70 -43.79 22.02
CA ASN A 200 3.83 -42.62 21.83
C ASN A 200 4.69 -41.35 21.93
N ALA A 201 5.49 -41.10 20.90
CA ALA A 201 6.08 -39.77 20.72
C ALA A 201 4.95 -38.82 20.29
N ASN A 202 4.25 -38.25 21.28
CA ASN A 202 3.42 -37.09 21.06
C ASN A 202 4.30 -35.99 20.43
N PRO A 203 3.84 -35.26 19.41
CA PRO A 203 4.57 -34.10 18.90
C PRO A 203 4.83 -33.16 20.07
N ALA A 204 6.06 -32.63 20.14
CA ALA A 204 6.52 -31.77 21.23
C ALA A 204 5.43 -30.75 21.60
N PRO A 205 5.08 -30.59 22.89
CA PRO A 205 4.07 -29.63 23.29
C PRO A 205 4.53 -28.25 22.84
N ARG A 206 3.68 -27.56 22.07
CA ARG A 206 3.87 -26.13 21.81
C ARG A 206 4.05 -25.43 23.16
N PRO A 207 4.97 -24.47 23.30
CA PRO A 207 5.20 -23.79 24.56
C PRO A 207 3.87 -23.24 25.06
N ARG A 208 3.42 -23.73 26.22
CA ARG A 208 2.29 -23.16 26.95
C ARG A 208 2.70 -21.72 27.27
N ILE A 209 1.92 -20.77 26.77
CA ILE A 209 2.00 -19.38 27.20
C ILE A 209 1.63 -19.40 28.69
N VAL A 210 2.63 -19.25 29.54
CA VAL A 210 2.41 -18.92 30.95
C VAL A 210 1.95 -17.47 30.91
N GLU A 211 0.70 -17.21 31.28
CA GLU A 211 0.21 -15.85 31.51
C GLU A 211 1.08 -15.25 32.63
N PRO A 212 1.94 -14.26 32.34
CA PRO A 212 2.63 -13.55 33.40
C PRO A 212 1.57 -12.74 34.15
N ASN A 213 1.77 -12.55 35.46
CA ASN A 213 1.10 -11.47 36.16
C ASN A 213 1.67 -10.16 35.61
N LEU A 214 1.08 -9.69 34.51
CA LEU A 214 1.49 -8.48 33.82
C LEU A 214 1.24 -7.28 34.73
N THR A 215 2.18 -6.35 34.76
CA THR A 215 1.93 -5.05 35.37
C THR A 215 0.94 -4.25 34.51
N ALA A 216 0.20 -3.31 35.09
CA ALA A 216 -0.84 -2.56 34.37
C ALA A 216 -0.31 -1.85 33.10
N GLU A 217 0.94 -1.38 33.13
CA GLU A 217 1.60 -0.73 31.98
C GLU A 217 1.92 -1.73 30.84
N GLU A 218 2.21 -2.98 31.18
CA GLU A 218 2.51 -4.04 30.22
C GLU A 218 1.25 -4.59 29.55
N GLU A 219 0.14 -4.69 30.29
CA GLU A 219 -1.18 -5.00 29.75
C GLU A 219 -1.64 -3.94 28.75
N GLU A 220 -1.48 -2.65 29.07
CA GLU A 220 -1.80 -1.54 28.16
C GLU A 220 -0.97 -1.61 26.87
N SER A 221 0.33 -1.93 26.97
CA SER A 221 1.20 -2.04 25.79
C SER A 221 0.82 -3.20 24.86
N LEU A 222 0.43 -4.34 25.44
CA LEU A 222 -0.06 -5.51 24.71
C LEU A 222 -1.41 -5.23 24.05
N GLN A 223 -2.31 -4.56 24.77
CA GLN A 223 -3.63 -4.22 24.29
C GLN A 223 -3.55 -3.22 23.14
N TYR A 224 -2.68 -2.20 23.26
CA TYR A 224 -2.37 -1.27 22.17
C TYR A 224 -1.82 -2.00 20.93
N ALA A 225 -0.91 -2.97 21.10
CA ALA A 225 -0.38 -3.74 19.98
C ALA A 225 -1.44 -4.64 19.30
N ILE A 226 -2.39 -5.18 20.08
CA ILE A 226 -3.53 -5.97 19.58
C ILE A 226 -4.48 -5.06 18.79
N GLU A 227 -4.81 -3.87 19.30
CA GLU A 227 -5.67 -2.90 18.62
C GLU A 227 -5.06 -2.42 17.29
N MET A 228 -3.75 -2.15 17.28
CA MET A 228 -3.01 -1.78 16.07
C MET A 228 -3.03 -2.90 15.02
N ARG A 229 -2.92 -4.17 15.45
CA ARG A 229 -3.04 -5.33 14.57
C ARG A 229 -4.45 -5.46 13.98
N GLU A 230 -5.48 -5.28 14.80
CA GLU A 230 -6.87 -5.34 14.31
C GLU A 230 -7.18 -4.21 13.33
N GLY A 231 -6.72 -2.99 13.63
CA GLY A 231 -6.82 -1.84 12.72
C GLY A 231 -6.12 -2.11 11.38
N ALA A 232 -4.91 -2.65 11.41
CA ALA A 232 -4.17 -3.03 10.21
C ALA A 232 -4.89 -4.11 9.39
N LYS A 233 -5.45 -5.14 10.04
CA LYS A 233 -6.24 -6.18 9.37
C LYS A 233 -7.48 -5.64 8.66
N ARG A 234 -8.25 -4.77 9.33
CA ARG A 234 -9.45 -4.15 8.74
C ARG A 234 -9.09 -3.32 7.51
N ARG A 235 -8.00 -2.55 7.59
CA ARG A 235 -7.52 -1.71 6.50
C ARG A 235 -7.01 -2.54 5.31
N LEU A 236 -6.31 -3.63 5.57
CA LEU A 236 -5.84 -4.57 4.54
C LEU A 236 -7.01 -5.29 3.86
N GLN A 237 -8.03 -5.69 4.62
CA GLN A 237 -9.26 -6.28 4.07
C GLN A 237 -10.00 -5.29 3.16
N ALA A 238 -10.08 -4.01 3.53
CA ALA A 238 -10.67 -2.98 2.68
C ALA A 238 -9.91 -2.81 1.36
N PHE A 239 -8.58 -2.94 1.38
CA PHE A 239 -7.78 -2.88 0.15
C PHE A 239 -8.00 -4.11 -0.72
N GLN A 240 -8.09 -5.29 -0.12
CA GLN A 240 -8.39 -6.54 -0.84
C GLN A 240 -9.78 -6.51 -1.48
N GLN A 241 -10.79 -5.98 -0.77
CA GLN A 241 -12.14 -5.83 -1.33
C GLN A 241 -12.16 -4.85 -2.50
N THR A 242 -11.50 -3.69 -2.35
CA THR A 242 -11.41 -2.69 -3.42
C THR A 242 -10.65 -3.23 -4.63
N ALA A 243 -9.57 -3.98 -4.39
CA ALA A 243 -8.78 -4.67 -5.40
C ALA A 243 -9.62 -5.70 -6.18
N ALA A 244 -10.41 -6.51 -5.46
CA ALA A 244 -11.29 -7.51 -6.05
C ALA A 244 -12.42 -6.87 -6.88
N VAL A 245 -13.02 -5.78 -6.41
CA VAL A 245 -14.10 -5.06 -7.12
C VAL A 245 -13.57 -4.41 -8.40
N GLN A 246 -12.35 -3.89 -8.38
CA GLN A 246 -11.78 -3.15 -9.50
C GLN A 246 -10.86 -3.99 -10.41
N GLY A 247 -10.62 -5.26 -10.07
CA GLY A 247 -9.77 -6.16 -10.84
C GLY A 247 -8.28 -5.77 -10.87
N VAL A 248 -7.80 -5.10 -9.82
CA VAL A 248 -6.43 -4.57 -9.70
C VAL A 248 -5.70 -5.19 -8.52
N SER A 249 -4.38 -5.00 -8.43
CA SER A 249 -3.60 -5.49 -7.29
C SER A 249 -3.80 -4.63 -6.03
N VAL A 250 -3.59 -5.23 -4.85
CA VAL A 250 -3.64 -4.53 -3.54
C VAL A 250 -2.60 -3.40 -3.50
N GLU A 251 -1.47 -3.56 -4.17
CA GLU A 251 -0.41 -2.55 -4.32
C GLU A 251 -0.90 -1.33 -5.12
N GLN A 252 -1.66 -1.54 -6.19
CA GLN A 252 -2.27 -0.45 -6.96
C GLN A 252 -3.31 0.30 -6.13
N VAL A 253 -4.13 -0.41 -5.35
CA VAL A 253 -5.09 0.21 -4.41
C VAL A 253 -4.36 1.02 -3.33
N ALA A 254 -3.27 0.49 -2.77
CA ALA A 254 -2.44 1.21 -1.80
C ALA A 254 -1.83 2.49 -2.41
N SER A 255 -1.39 2.42 -3.67
CA SER A 255 -0.86 3.59 -4.39
C SER A 255 -1.90 4.69 -4.60
N TRP A 256 -3.17 4.33 -4.82
CA TRP A 256 -4.28 5.29 -4.92
C TRP A 256 -4.58 5.99 -3.60
N GLN A 257 -4.28 5.33 -2.48
CA GLN A 257 -4.41 5.90 -1.14
C GLN A 257 -3.12 6.59 -0.65
N CYS A 258 -2.20 6.89 -1.57
CA CYS A 258 -0.91 7.54 -1.27
C CYS A 258 -0.03 6.75 -0.29
N MET A 259 -0.18 5.41 -0.24
CA MET A 259 0.69 4.53 0.54
C MET A 259 1.88 4.07 -0.30
N ASN A 260 3.08 4.31 0.20
CA ASN A 260 4.32 3.82 -0.40
C ASN A 260 4.47 2.31 -0.18
N GLU A 261 5.29 1.63 -0.99
CA GLU A 261 5.56 0.18 -0.89
C GLU A 261 6.04 -0.23 0.51
N GLY A 262 6.93 0.57 1.12
CA GLY A 262 7.36 0.35 2.51
C GLY A 262 6.21 0.41 3.52
N GLY A 263 5.29 1.37 3.36
CA GLY A 263 4.12 1.49 4.22
C GLY A 263 3.13 0.33 4.05
N LEU A 264 3.02 -0.23 2.84
CA LEU A 264 2.21 -1.43 2.60
C LEU A 264 2.82 -2.67 3.26
N LYS A 265 4.14 -2.82 3.18
CA LYS A 265 4.87 -3.89 3.85
C LYS A 265 4.72 -3.78 5.37
N ASP A 266 4.88 -2.59 5.94
CA ASP A 266 4.68 -2.35 7.39
C ASP A 266 3.26 -2.69 7.84
N LEU A 267 2.25 -2.40 6.99
CA LEU A 267 0.85 -2.72 7.27
C LEU A 267 0.58 -4.23 7.20
N GLN A 268 1.20 -4.93 6.25
CA GLN A 268 1.16 -6.40 6.15
C GLN A 268 1.84 -7.05 7.35
N ASP A 269 3.01 -6.57 7.75
CA ASP A 269 3.78 -7.08 8.90
C ASP A 269 3.04 -6.83 10.22
N THR A 270 2.41 -5.67 10.35
CA THR A 270 1.56 -5.33 11.51
C THR A 270 0.30 -6.21 11.55
N ALA A 271 -0.34 -6.48 10.41
CA ALA A 271 -1.50 -7.36 10.32
C ALA A 271 -1.16 -8.84 10.61
N ALA A 272 0.02 -9.29 10.16
CA ALA A 272 0.58 -10.62 10.45
C ALA A 272 0.88 -10.81 11.95
N GLY A 273 1.13 -9.71 12.66
CA GLY A 273 1.30 -9.70 14.11
C GLY A 273 2.74 -9.74 14.58
N TYR A 274 3.71 -9.37 13.74
CA TYR A 274 5.12 -9.30 14.12
C TYR A 274 5.36 -8.32 15.27
N LYS A 275 4.72 -7.15 15.26
CA LYS A 275 4.80 -6.19 16.37
C LYS A 275 4.23 -6.70 17.70
N VAL A 276 3.23 -7.59 17.64
CA VAL A 276 2.66 -8.25 18.83
C VAL A 276 3.62 -9.32 19.36
N LEU A 277 4.31 -10.03 18.46
CA LEU A 277 5.36 -10.98 18.83
C LEU A 277 6.56 -10.29 19.46
N GLU A 278 7.01 -9.17 18.89
CA GLU A 278 8.09 -8.34 19.43
C GLU A 278 7.77 -7.84 20.84
N ALA A 279 6.57 -7.27 21.04
CA ALA A 279 6.10 -6.83 22.36
C ALA A 279 6.07 -7.99 23.37
N LYS A 280 5.56 -9.17 22.97
CA LYS A 280 5.57 -10.36 23.84
C LYS A 280 6.98 -10.84 24.17
N THR A 281 7.90 -10.82 23.22
CA THR A 281 9.30 -11.21 23.47
C THR A 281 10.04 -10.21 24.35
N ALA A 282 9.75 -8.92 24.22
CA ALA A 282 10.30 -7.87 25.06
C ALA A 282 9.86 -8.06 26.53
N LEU A 283 8.57 -8.35 26.75
CA LEU A 283 8.02 -8.64 28.08
C LEU A 283 8.68 -9.87 28.72
N VAL A 284 8.78 -10.98 27.98
CA VAL A 284 9.45 -12.20 28.47
C VAL A 284 10.93 -11.96 28.79
N SER A 285 11.60 -11.06 28.07
CA SER A 285 12.99 -10.70 28.35
C SER A 285 13.14 -9.80 29.58
N ALA A 286 12.19 -8.88 29.81
CA ALA A 286 12.15 -8.00 30.98
C ALA A 286 11.88 -8.80 32.27
N ASP A 287 10.92 -9.73 32.22
CA ASP A 287 10.62 -10.66 33.32
C ASP A 287 11.84 -11.49 33.73
N ARG A 288 12.58 -12.00 32.74
CA ARG A 288 13.82 -12.76 32.99
C ARG A 288 14.91 -11.88 33.60
N ALA A 289 15.07 -10.65 33.14
CA ALA A 289 16.05 -9.71 33.70
C ALA A 289 15.71 -9.34 35.15
N MET A 290 14.42 -9.13 35.46
CA MET A 290 13.93 -8.87 36.83
C MET A 290 14.13 -10.08 37.75
N ALA A 291 13.87 -11.29 37.25
CA ALA A 291 14.11 -12.53 38.00
C ALA A 291 15.60 -12.80 38.28
N ASP A 292 16.49 -12.39 37.39
CA ASP A 292 17.94 -12.51 37.60
C ASP A 292 18.49 -11.44 38.54
N GLN A 293 17.89 -10.24 38.57
CA GLN A 293 18.23 -9.20 39.54
C GLN A 293 17.76 -9.55 40.97
N SER A 294 16.57 -10.13 41.12
CA SER A 294 16.07 -10.55 42.44
C SER A 294 16.90 -11.67 43.06
N LYS A 295 17.40 -12.62 42.24
CA LYS A 295 18.33 -13.68 42.66
C LYS A 295 19.70 -13.14 43.09
N LYS A 296 20.20 -12.09 42.44
CA LYS A 296 21.46 -11.42 42.84
C LYS A 296 21.31 -10.57 44.11
N ALA A 297 20.12 -10.07 44.40
CA ALA A 297 19.85 -9.28 45.61
C ALA A 297 19.62 -10.16 46.87
N THR A 298 19.42 -11.47 46.70
CA THR A 298 19.17 -12.43 47.79
C THR A 298 20.35 -13.36 48.08
N SER A 299 21.48 -13.20 47.37
CA SER A 299 22.78 -13.84 47.68
C SER A 299 23.75 -12.84 48.29
#